data_AF-A0A1V5IP13-F1
#
_entry.id   AF-A0A1V5IP13-F1
#
_cell.length_a   1.000
_cell.length_b   1.000
_cell.length_c   1.000
_cell.angle_alpha   90.00
_cell.angle_beta   90.00
_cell.angle_gamma   90.00
#
_symmetry.space_group_name_H-M   'P 1'
#
loop_
_entity.id
_entity.type
_entity.pdbx_description
1 polymer ?
#
loop_
_entity_poly.entity_id
_entity_poly.type
_entity_poly.pdbx_seq_one_letter_code
_entity_poly.pdbx_strand_id
1 'polypeptide(L)'
;MRKTHMATALDLRQRRQEARLTLADMCEAMDVLNEPHVSAIEGGSRAITMERGIRAAHRVGPITVEVDGMIAAIVPVRRVPTAQTVMGPGDAGWVVREELQEAAEALPQLEAAFMQRNRLGLVKAAEQVVSDVTHALSLLAGALDAFDVTIRRDADTRHRGKLARKLGADRDVCLFEAK
;
A
#
# COMPACT_ATOMS: atom_id res chain seq x y z
N MET A 1 5.17 -16.34 -15.18
CA MET A 1 6.02 -15.79 -14.10
C MET A 1 6.68 -14.51 -14.60
N ARG A 2 6.38 -13.34 -14.01
CA ARG A 2 7.13 -12.10 -14.31
C ARG A 2 8.55 -12.29 -13.79
N LYS A 3 9.57 -12.09 -14.63
CA LYS A 3 10.97 -12.06 -14.19
C LYS A 3 11.13 -10.84 -13.27
N THR A 4 11.43 -11.06 -12.01
CA THR A 4 11.74 -9.97 -11.07
C THR A 4 13.05 -9.36 -11.54
N HIS A 5 13.02 -8.11 -12.02
CA HIS A 5 14.25 -7.42 -12.42
C HIS A 5 15.16 -7.28 -11.19
N MET A 6 16.37 -7.83 -11.32
CA MET A 6 17.39 -7.85 -10.29
C MET A 6 18.47 -6.83 -10.63
N ALA A 7 18.95 -6.11 -9.63
CA ALA A 7 19.97 -5.08 -9.75
C ALA A 7 21.04 -5.26 -8.67
N THR A 8 22.21 -4.67 -8.84
CA THR A 8 23.23 -4.59 -7.77
C THR A 8 23.22 -3.18 -7.20
N ALA A 9 23.05 -3.03 -5.89
CA ALA A 9 23.09 -1.71 -5.26
C ALA A 9 24.54 -1.26 -5.06
N LEU A 10 24.90 -0.07 -5.58
CA LEU A 10 26.29 0.41 -5.57
C LEU A 10 26.60 1.33 -4.39
N ASP A 11 25.64 2.17 -3.97
CA ASP A 11 25.85 3.19 -2.94
C ASP A 11 24.93 3.04 -1.72
N LEU A 12 24.12 1.97 -1.63
CA LEU A 12 23.07 1.82 -0.61
C LEU A 12 23.59 1.94 0.83
N ARG A 13 24.77 1.36 1.12
CA ARG A 13 25.40 1.47 2.46
C ARG A 13 25.72 2.92 2.81
N GLN A 14 26.34 3.63 1.88
CA GLN A 14 26.69 5.04 2.06
C GLN A 14 25.43 5.86 2.29
N ARG A 15 24.39 5.67 1.45
CA ARG A 15 23.10 6.38 1.56
C ARG A 15 22.41 6.14 2.90
N ARG A 16 22.40 4.89 3.38
CA ARG A 16 21.87 4.55 4.70
C ARG A 16 22.62 5.28 5.82
N GLN A 17 23.95 5.30 5.76
CA GLN A 17 24.80 5.98 6.75
C GLN A 17 24.58 7.50 6.75
N GLU A 18 24.50 8.12 5.57
CA GLU A 18 24.19 9.55 5.41
C GLU A 18 22.80 9.89 5.99
N ALA A 19 21.82 9.01 5.79
CA ALA A 19 20.48 9.11 6.36
C ALA A 19 20.41 8.74 7.86
N ARG A 20 21.52 8.34 8.49
CA ARG A 20 21.62 7.90 9.90
C ARG A 20 20.67 6.75 10.26
N LEU A 21 20.46 5.82 9.33
CA LEU A 21 19.59 4.67 9.52
C LEU A 21 20.38 3.42 9.93
N THR A 22 19.76 2.61 10.79
CA THR A 22 20.28 1.30 11.21
C THR A 22 20.00 0.23 10.15
N LEU A 23 20.63 -0.93 10.28
CA LEU A 23 20.30 -2.08 9.42
C LEU A 23 18.85 -2.56 9.67
N ALA A 24 18.38 -2.52 10.92
CA ALA A 24 16.99 -2.80 11.26
C ALA A 24 15.99 -1.88 10.53
N ASP A 25 16.27 -0.57 10.46
CA ASP A 25 15.43 0.39 9.72
C ASP A 25 15.34 0.01 8.23
N MET A 26 16.43 -0.50 7.66
CA MET A 26 16.44 -0.94 6.26
C MET A 26 15.78 -2.30 6.05
N CYS A 27 15.81 -3.19 7.04
CA CYS A 27 15.02 -4.43 7.00
C CYS A 27 13.54 -4.12 6.88
N GLU A 28 13.05 -3.17 7.68
CA GLU A 28 11.67 -2.69 7.60
C GLU A 28 11.39 -2.03 6.24
N ALA A 29 12.23 -1.06 5.84
CA ALA A 29 12.03 -0.34 4.59
C ALA A 29 11.96 -1.28 3.37
N MET A 30 12.92 -2.19 3.25
CA MET A 30 13.06 -3.09 2.11
C MET A 30 12.21 -4.36 2.21
N ASP A 31 11.44 -4.56 3.28
CA ASP A 31 10.68 -5.80 3.52
C ASP A 31 11.61 -7.04 3.45
N VAL A 32 12.69 -6.97 4.24
CA VAL A 32 13.73 -8.01 4.34
C VAL A 32 13.75 -8.56 5.76
N LEU A 33 13.78 -9.88 5.87
CA LEU A 33 13.64 -10.61 7.14
C LEU A 33 14.74 -10.35 8.17
N ASN A 34 15.97 -10.03 7.74
CA ASN A 34 17.09 -9.89 8.66
C ASN A 34 18.21 -8.98 8.14
N GLU A 35 18.98 -8.43 9.09
CA GLU A 35 20.08 -7.49 8.82
C GLU A 35 21.22 -8.10 7.96
N PRO A 36 21.60 -9.39 8.11
CA PRO A 36 22.61 -9.99 7.24
C PRO A 36 22.23 -9.96 5.77
N HIS A 37 20.94 -10.09 5.43
CA HIS A 37 20.47 -10.00 4.06
C HIS A 37 20.60 -8.56 3.53
N VAL A 38 20.28 -7.55 4.34
CA VAL A 38 20.54 -6.14 3.98
C VAL A 38 22.03 -5.88 3.80
N SER A 39 22.87 -6.37 4.71
CA SER A 39 24.33 -6.23 4.63
C SER A 39 24.92 -6.90 3.38
N ALA A 40 24.38 -8.05 2.97
CA ALA A 40 24.77 -8.72 1.73
C ALA A 40 24.37 -7.93 0.47
N ILE A 41 23.21 -7.26 0.50
CA ILE A 41 22.79 -6.36 -0.59
C ILE A 41 23.72 -5.12 -0.64
N GLU A 42 23.99 -4.51 0.51
CA GLU A 42 24.91 -3.37 0.63
C GLU A 42 26.34 -3.69 0.20
N GLY A 43 26.77 -4.95 0.39
CA GLY A 43 28.07 -5.43 -0.03
C GLY A 43 28.13 -5.89 -1.48
N GLY A 44 27.02 -5.81 -2.24
CA GLY A 44 26.94 -6.25 -3.63
C GLY A 44 26.99 -7.78 -3.82
N SER A 45 27.08 -8.57 -2.75
CA SER A 45 27.09 -10.03 -2.82
C SER A 45 25.70 -10.62 -3.09
N ARG A 46 24.65 -9.81 -2.93
CA ARG A 46 23.28 -10.19 -3.24
C ARG A 46 22.59 -9.10 -4.03
N ALA A 47 21.94 -9.49 -5.13
CA ALA A 47 21.15 -8.56 -5.93
C ALA A 47 19.88 -8.10 -5.18
N ILE A 48 19.50 -6.85 -5.41
CA ILE A 48 18.28 -6.21 -4.96
C ILE A 48 17.21 -6.31 -6.04
N THR A 49 15.96 -6.57 -5.68
CA THR A 49 14.85 -6.47 -6.64
C THR A 49 14.51 -4.99 -6.86
N MET A 50 14.01 -4.63 -8.05
CA MET A 50 13.61 -3.23 -8.31
C MET A 50 12.64 -2.68 -7.26
N GLU A 51 11.69 -3.49 -6.79
CA GLU A 51 10.75 -3.11 -5.74
C GLU A 51 11.45 -2.75 -4.41
N ARG A 52 12.42 -3.57 -3.98
CA ARG A 52 13.23 -3.29 -2.79
C ARG A 52 14.10 -2.07 -2.98
N GLY A 53 14.62 -1.87 -4.19
CA GLY A 53 15.37 -0.68 -4.56
C GLY A 53 14.52 0.59 -4.47
N ILE A 54 13.28 0.55 -4.96
CA ILE A 54 12.32 1.66 -4.83
C ILE A 54 12.04 1.96 -3.35
N ARG A 55 11.72 0.93 -2.56
CA ARG A 55 11.46 1.08 -1.13
C ARG A 55 12.66 1.67 -0.37
N ALA A 56 13.86 1.15 -0.64
CA ALA A 56 15.09 1.71 -0.10
C ALA A 56 15.25 3.18 -0.49
N ALA A 57 15.05 3.51 -1.76
CA ALA A 57 15.21 4.86 -2.26
C ALA A 57 14.22 5.87 -1.64
N HIS A 58 12.98 5.46 -1.38
CA HIS A 58 12.02 6.29 -0.63
C HIS A 58 12.50 6.61 0.79
N ARG A 59 13.32 5.72 1.38
CA ARG A 59 13.81 5.88 2.75
C ARG A 59 15.14 6.63 2.84
N VAL A 60 16.11 6.33 1.97
CA VAL A 60 17.47 6.89 2.00
C VAL A 60 17.72 7.98 0.95
N GLY A 61 16.74 8.26 0.10
CA GLY A 61 16.92 9.12 -1.08
C GLY A 61 17.41 8.32 -2.30
N PRO A 62 17.78 8.99 -3.40
CA PRO A 62 18.19 8.32 -4.63
C PRO A 62 19.32 7.31 -4.39
N ILE A 63 19.19 6.12 -4.96
CA ILE A 63 20.24 5.09 -4.90
C ILE A 63 20.72 4.74 -6.31
N THR A 64 22.00 4.43 -6.42
CA THR A 64 22.65 4.00 -7.64
C THR A 64 22.64 2.48 -7.72
N VAL A 65 22.20 1.94 -8.85
CA VAL A 65 22.11 0.50 -9.10
C VAL A 65 22.73 0.14 -10.44
N GLU A 66 23.26 -1.08 -10.53
CA GLU A 66 23.67 -1.69 -11.79
C GLU A 66 22.61 -2.69 -12.25
N VAL A 67 22.11 -2.55 -13.48
CA VAL A 67 21.12 -3.43 -14.12
C VAL A 67 21.65 -3.83 -15.49
N ASP A 68 21.86 -5.14 -15.70
CA ASP A 68 22.35 -5.67 -16.98
C ASP A 68 23.61 -4.96 -17.51
N GLY A 69 24.54 -4.62 -16.60
CA GLY A 69 25.79 -3.90 -16.92
C GLY A 69 25.63 -2.40 -17.16
N MET A 70 24.43 -1.84 -17.00
CA MET A 70 24.17 -0.41 -17.08
C MET A 70 24.02 0.20 -15.69
N ILE A 71 24.67 1.35 -15.48
CA ILE A 71 24.49 2.14 -14.26
C ILE A 71 23.20 2.96 -14.40
N ALA A 72 22.29 2.77 -13.46
CA ALA A 72 21.03 3.48 -13.35
C ALA A 72 20.87 4.07 -11.94
N ALA A 73 19.97 5.04 -11.81
CA ALA A 73 19.58 5.58 -10.51
C ALA A 73 18.10 5.29 -10.26
N ILE A 74 17.77 4.78 -9.08
CA ILE A 74 16.40 4.73 -8.58
C ILE A 74 16.17 6.02 -7.83
N VAL A 75 15.45 6.94 -8.48
CA VAL A 75 15.09 8.23 -7.90
C VAL A 75 13.65 8.15 -7.38
N PRO A 76 13.40 8.37 -6.08
CA PRO A 76 12.04 8.41 -5.56
C PRO A 76 11.35 9.66 -6.10
N VAL A 77 10.46 9.46 -7.08
CA VAL A 77 9.71 10.56 -7.67
C VAL A 77 8.55 10.89 -6.73
N ARG A 78 8.66 11.98 -5.96
CA ARG A 78 7.62 12.42 -5.02
C ARG A 78 6.30 12.81 -5.71
N ARG A 79 6.34 13.12 -7.01
CA ARG A 79 5.20 13.44 -7.87
C ARG A 79 5.53 13.06 -9.30
N VAL A 80 4.84 12.07 -9.87
CA VAL A 80 4.78 11.97 -11.33
C VAL A 80 4.06 13.24 -11.79
N PRO A 81 4.68 14.12 -12.59
CA PRO A 81 4.02 15.34 -13.05
C PRO A 81 3.02 14.95 -14.14
N THR A 82 1.91 14.36 -13.76
CA THR A 82 0.70 14.35 -14.57
C THR A 82 -0.01 15.67 -14.31
N ALA A 83 -0.02 16.53 -15.32
CA ALA A 83 -0.81 17.75 -15.37
C ALA A 83 -2.30 17.41 -15.39
N GLN A 84 -2.83 16.98 -14.25
CA GLN A 84 -4.23 17.00 -13.89
C GLN A 84 -4.24 17.40 -12.42
N THR A 85 -5.19 18.22 -12.00
CA THR A 85 -5.45 18.54 -10.59
C THR A 85 -5.69 17.24 -9.82
N VAL A 86 -4.62 16.61 -9.33
CA VAL A 86 -4.70 15.39 -8.52
C VAL A 86 -5.22 15.82 -7.16
N MET A 87 -6.48 15.49 -6.91
CA MET A 87 -7.12 15.59 -5.60
C MET A 87 -6.17 14.99 -4.54
N GLY A 88 -5.83 15.77 -3.51
CA GLY A 88 -4.94 15.30 -2.45
C GLY A 88 -5.63 14.23 -1.58
N PRO A 89 -4.88 13.43 -0.80
CA PRO A 89 -5.49 12.44 0.10
C PRO A 89 -6.49 13.02 1.09
N GLY A 90 -6.29 14.27 1.53
CA GLY A 90 -7.22 14.97 2.43
C GLY A 90 -8.56 15.26 1.75
N ASP A 91 -8.53 15.82 0.54
CA ASP A 91 -9.73 16.13 -0.24
C ASP A 91 -10.47 14.84 -0.65
N ALA A 92 -9.73 13.82 -1.08
CA ALA A 92 -10.32 12.50 -1.39
C ALA A 92 -10.94 11.84 -0.14
N GLY A 93 -10.34 12.05 1.03
CA GLY A 93 -10.91 11.61 2.31
C GLY A 93 -12.22 12.32 2.65
N TRP A 94 -12.37 13.59 2.28
CA TRP A 94 -13.62 14.33 2.44
C TRP A 94 -14.74 13.73 1.57
N VAL A 95 -14.45 13.46 0.29
CA VAL A 95 -15.39 12.81 -0.63
C VAL A 95 -15.83 11.45 -0.10
N VAL A 96 -14.89 10.59 0.33
CA VAL A 96 -15.23 9.29 0.93
C VAL A 96 -16.16 9.44 2.13
N ARG A 97 -15.94 10.47 2.96
CA ARG A 97 -16.78 10.68 4.14
C ARG A 97 -18.20 11.12 3.75
N GLU A 98 -18.35 11.98 2.75
CA GLU A 98 -19.66 12.38 2.22
C GLU A 98 -20.40 11.17 1.64
N GLU A 99 -19.76 10.40 0.74
CA GLU A 99 -20.39 9.23 0.13
C GLU A 99 -20.77 8.14 1.15
N LEU A 100 -19.94 7.93 2.19
CA LEU A 100 -20.29 6.98 3.26
C LEU A 100 -21.48 7.45 4.09
N GLN A 101 -21.62 8.75 4.31
CA GLN A 101 -22.77 9.31 5.02
C GLN A 101 -24.04 9.13 4.19
N GLU A 102 -23.99 9.49 2.90
CA GLU A 102 -25.11 9.32 1.98
C GLU A 102 -25.51 7.84 1.81
N ALA A 103 -24.53 6.95 1.68
CA ALA A 103 -24.77 5.51 1.64
C ALA A 103 -25.48 5.00 2.90
N ALA A 104 -25.07 5.46 4.09
CA ALA A 104 -25.73 5.07 5.33
C ALA A 104 -27.20 5.53 5.38
N GLU A 105 -27.49 6.73 4.86
CA GLU A 105 -28.84 7.27 4.75
C GLU A 105 -29.69 6.53 3.69
N ALA A 106 -29.05 5.97 2.66
CA ALA A 106 -29.70 5.24 1.57
C ALA A 106 -30.00 3.75 1.88
N LEU A 107 -29.34 3.14 2.87
CA LEU A 107 -29.52 1.73 3.24
C LEU A 107 -30.99 1.33 3.50
N PRO A 108 -31.81 2.10 4.24
CA PRO A 108 -33.22 1.76 4.43
C PRO A 108 -34.03 1.76 3.13
N GLN A 109 -33.64 2.59 2.16
CA GLN A 109 -34.30 2.68 0.85
C GLN A 109 -33.97 1.46 -0.02
N LEU A 110 -32.74 0.94 0.11
CA LEU A 110 -32.33 -0.32 -0.51
C LEU A 110 -33.17 -1.49 0.04
N GLU A 111 -33.33 -1.57 1.36
CA GLU A 111 -34.16 -2.60 2.01
C GLU A 111 -35.63 -2.49 1.57
N ALA A 112 -36.20 -1.29 1.61
CA ALA A 112 -37.57 -1.06 1.17
C ALA A 112 -37.78 -1.44 -0.31
N ALA A 113 -36.85 -1.06 -1.19
CA ALA A 113 -36.92 -1.40 -2.61
C ALA A 113 -36.79 -2.91 -2.85
N PHE A 114 -35.96 -3.61 -2.06
CA PHE A 114 -35.85 -5.07 -2.09
C PHE A 114 -37.18 -5.73 -1.71
N MET A 115 -37.76 -5.33 -0.58
CA MET A 115 -39.01 -5.89 -0.08
C MET A 115 -40.18 -5.67 -1.06
N GLN A 116 -40.21 -4.52 -1.73
CA GLN A 116 -41.24 -4.18 -2.72
C GLN A 116 -40.97 -4.78 -4.11
N ARG A 117 -39.84 -5.50 -4.31
CA ARG A 117 -39.36 -5.95 -5.62
C ARG A 117 -39.29 -4.82 -6.66
N ASN A 118 -39.02 -3.61 -6.19
CA ASN A 118 -38.93 -2.42 -7.03
C ASN A 118 -37.53 -2.33 -7.63
N ARG A 119 -37.38 -2.86 -8.85
CA ARG A 119 -36.09 -2.88 -9.57
C ARG A 119 -35.47 -1.49 -9.71
N LEU A 120 -36.27 -0.46 -10.03
CA LEU A 120 -35.74 0.89 -10.23
C LEU A 120 -35.22 1.47 -8.91
N GLY A 121 -35.95 1.27 -7.81
CA GLY A 121 -35.51 1.67 -6.48
C GLY A 121 -34.23 0.95 -6.04
N LEU A 122 -34.13 -0.35 -6.33
CA LEU A 122 -32.93 -1.14 -6.06
C LEU A 122 -31.70 -0.61 -6.79
N VAL A 123 -31.84 -0.26 -8.08
CA VAL A 123 -30.72 0.29 -8.86
C VAL A 123 -30.24 1.62 -8.28
N LYS A 124 -31.16 2.55 -7.98
CA LYS A 124 -30.82 3.85 -7.41
C LYS A 124 -30.14 3.72 -6.05
N ALA A 125 -30.68 2.88 -5.18
CA ALA A 125 -30.09 2.68 -3.86
C ALA A 125 -28.74 1.94 -3.95
N ALA A 126 -28.57 1.02 -4.91
CA ALA A 126 -27.29 0.34 -5.14
C ALA A 126 -26.21 1.24 -5.77
N GLU A 127 -26.60 2.21 -6.60
CA GLU A 127 -25.70 3.26 -7.10
C GLU A 127 -25.06 3.99 -5.91
N GLN A 128 -25.87 4.52 -5.01
CA GLN A 128 -25.41 5.30 -3.85
C GLN A 128 -24.68 4.46 -2.80
N VAL A 129 -25.20 3.27 -2.45
CA VAL A 129 -24.60 2.44 -1.39
C VAL A 129 -23.33 1.71 -1.84
N VAL A 130 -23.22 1.38 -3.13
CA VAL A 130 -22.13 0.53 -3.64
C VAL A 130 -21.25 1.27 -4.63
N SER A 131 -21.82 1.85 -5.68
CA SER A 131 -21.04 2.39 -6.80
C SER A 131 -20.32 3.67 -6.40
N ASP A 132 -21.02 4.60 -5.76
CA ASP A 132 -20.47 5.90 -5.37
C ASP A 132 -19.40 5.74 -4.28
N VAL A 133 -19.67 4.91 -3.27
CA VAL A 133 -18.68 4.53 -2.24
C VAL A 133 -17.45 3.87 -2.86
N THR A 134 -17.62 2.94 -3.81
CA THR A 134 -16.50 2.28 -4.49
C THR A 134 -15.67 3.27 -5.30
N HIS A 135 -16.33 4.21 -5.97
CA HIS A 135 -15.68 5.27 -6.72
C HIS A 135 -14.86 6.17 -5.80
N ALA A 136 -15.44 6.68 -4.71
CA ALA A 136 -14.75 7.52 -3.75
C ALA A 136 -13.55 6.81 -3.08
N LEU A 137 -13.70 5.54 -2.71
CA LEU A 137 -12.58 4.74 -2.20
C LEU A 137 -11.46 4.57 -3.23
N SER A 138 -11.81 4.47 -4.52
CA SER A 138 -10.84 4.40 -5.61
C SER A 138 -10.10 5.73 -5.81
N LEU A 139 -10.80 6.86 -5.66
CA LEU A 139 -10.18 8.20 -5.66
C LEU A 139 -9.18 8.35 -4.51
N LEU A 140 -9.56 7.95 -3.29
CA LEU A 140 -8.67 7.97 -2.15
C LEU A 140 -7.46 7.05 -2.33
N ALA A 141 -7.67 5.85 -2.86
CA ALA A 141 -6.58 4.92 -3.15
C ALA A 141 -5.58 5.51 -4.16
N GLY A 142 -6.09 6.11 -5.25
CA GLY A 142 -5.26 6.79 -6.24
C GLY A 142 -4.52 8.01 -5.68
N ALA A 143 -5.19 8.81 -4.84
CA ALA A 143 -4.58 9.95 -4.17
C ALA A 143 -3.45 9.54 -3.21
N LEU A 144 -3.63 8.43 -2.48
CA LEU A 144 -2.59 7.87 -1.61
C LEU A 144 -1.39 7.36 -2.42
N ASP A 145 -1.62 6.63 -3.52
CA ASP A 145 -0.54 6.14 -4.37
C ASP A 145 0.24 7.29 -5.04
N ALA A 146 -0.46 8.36 -5.44
CA ALA A 146 0.17 9.55 -6.01
C ALA A 146 0.96 10.35 -4.96
N PHE A 147 0.55 10.30 -3.69
CA PHE A 147 1.25 10.96 -2.58
C PHE A 147 2.49 10.16 -2.14
N ASP A 148 2.34 8.85 -1.90
CA ASP A 148 3.41 7.92 -1.61
C ASP A 148 2.96 6.47 -1.90
N VAL A 149 3.59 5.87 -2.92
CA VAL A 149 3.31 4.51 -3.41
C VAL A 149 3.50 3.41 -2.36
N THR A 150 4.18 3.66 -1.23
CA THR A 150 4.37 2.64 -0.19
C THR A 150 3.22 2.58 0.81
N ILE A 151 2.48 3.69 1.02
CA ILE A 151 1.49 3.81 2.10
C ILE A 151 0.43 2.70 2.05
N ARG A 152 -0.17 2.48 0.87
CA ARG A 152 -1.21 1.45 0.72
C ARG A 152 -0.68 0.06 1.00
N ARG A 153 0.53 -0.24 0.55
CA ARG A 153 1.15 -1.55 0.76
C ARG A 153 1.51 -1.77 2.23
N ASP A 154 2.01 -0.74 2.91
CA ASP A 154 2.32 -0.83 4.33
C ASP A 154 1.03 -1.01 5.15
N ALA A 155 -0.06 -0.31 4.77
CA ALA A 155 -1.39 -0.50 5.34
C ALA A 155 -1.93 -1.93 5.14
N ASP A 156 -1.78 -2.51 3.95
CA ASP A 156 -2.17 -3.90 3.64
C ASP A 156 -1.38 -4.92 4.46
N THR A 157 -0.06 -4.75 4.59
CA THR A 157 0.79 -5.60 5.44
C THR A 157 0.31 -5.56 6.89
N ARG A 158 0.05 -4.34 7.41
CA ARG A 158 -0.48 -4.14 8.77
C ARG A 158 -1.87 -4.77 8.94
N HIS A 159 -2.74 -4.65 7.93
CA HIS A 159 -4.08 -5.23 7.92
C HIS A 159 -4.03 -6.76 7.95
N ARG A 160 -3.19 -7.39 7.12
CA ARG A 160 -2.97 -8.84 7.14
C ARG A 160 -2.46 -9.32 8.49
N GLY A 161 -1.51 -8.61 9.10
CA GLY A 161 -1.03 -8.90 10.45
C GLY A 161 -2.10 -8.75 11.53
N LYS A 162 -3.06 -7.82 11.37
CA LYS A 162 -4.24 -7.69 12.24
C LYS A 162 -5.21 -8.86 12.07
N LEU A 163 -5.49 -9.26 10.82
CA LEU A 163 -6.37 -10.40 10.54
C LEU A 163 -5.78 -11.72 11.05
N ALA A 164 -4.49 -11.97 10.83
CA ALA A 164 -3.81 -13.17 11.31
C ALA A 164 -3.87 -13.29 12.85
N ARG A 165 -3.73 -12.17 13.57
CA ARG A 165 -3.89 -12.14 15.04
C ARG A 165 -5.34 -12.40 15.48
N LYS A 166 -6.33 -11.83 14.79
CA LYS A 166 -7.76 -12.09 15.10
C LYS A 166 -8.11 -13.57 14.89
N LEU A 167 -7.75 -14.12 13.74
CA LEU A 167 -8.01 -15.53 13.41
C LEU A 167 -7.20 -16.50 14.28
N GLY A 168 -5.98 -16.12 14.70
CA GLY A 168 -5.19 -16.87 15.67
C GLY A 168 -5.80 -16.86 17.06
N ALA A 169 -6.30 -15.70 17.52
CA ALA A 169 -7.01 -15.57 18.79
C ALA A 169 -8.34 -16.35 18.79
N ASP A 170 -9.09 -16.35 17.68
CA ASP A 170 -10.31 -17.17 17.55
C ASP A 170 -10.01 -18.67 17.58
N ARG A 171 -8.84 -19.10 17.09
CA ARG A 171 -8.37 -20.49 17.19
C ARG A 171 -8.08 -20.92 18.63
N ASP A 172 -7.49 -20.04 19.42
CA ASP A 172 -7.21 -20.31 20.84
C ASP A 172 -8.52 -20.31 21.65
N VAL A 173 -9.49 -19.45 21.35
CA VAL A 173 -10.81 -19.45 22.00
C VAL A 173 -11.57 -20.76 21.76
N CYS A 174 -11.51 -21.34 20.55
CA CYS A 174 -12.13 -22.65 20.27
C CYS A 174 -11.49 -23.83 21.01
N LEU A 175 -10.28 -23.72 21.55
CA LEU A 175 -9.62 -24.79 22.29
C LEU A 175 -9.91 -24.77 23.80
N PHE A 176 -10.51 -23.69 24.31
CA PHE A 176 -10.82 -23.54 25.74
C PHE A 176 -12.30 -23.70 26.09
N GLU A 177 -13.19 -23.90 25.11
CA GLU A 177 -14.64 -24.19 25.35
C GLU A 177 -15.00 -25.69 25.25
N ALA A 178 -14.01 -26.58 25.22
CA ALA A 178 -14.24 -28.02 25.35
C ALA A 178 -13.73 -28.53 26.72
N LYS A 179 -14.48 -28.26 27.79
CA LYS A 179 -14.40 -28.98 29.06
C LYS A 179 -15.77 -29.16 29.67
#